data_AF-A0A840GYZ6-F1
#
_entry.id   AF-A0A840GYZ6-F1
#
_cell.length_a   1.000
_cell.length_b   1.000
_cell.length_c   1.000
_cell.angle_alpha   90.00
_cell.angle_beta   90.00
_cell.angle_gamma   90.00
#
_symmetry.space_group_name_H-M   'P 1'
#
loop_
_entity.id
_entity.type
_entity.pdbx_description
1 polymer ?
#
loop_
_entity_poly.entity_id
_entity_poly.type
_entity_poly.pdbx_seq_one_letter_code
_entity_poly.pdbx_strand_id
1 'polypeptide(L)'
;MTLICFYRGLHCPICANYLKELERLTPEFAIRGVTTVAISSDGEERARQMADKIQAKNLRVGYGLGLSDARNWGLYISTSRGKTSIGIEEPTLFSEPGVFLIRPDQTIYYLSVQSMPFVRPNFSEMVQALDFVIKNDYSARGEYTGAI
;
A
#
# COMPACT_ATOMS: atom_id res chain seq x y z
N MET A 1 -14.99 -2.47 -1.59
CA MET A 1 -13.94 -1.95 -0.67
C MET A 1 -12.75 -1.48 -1.51
N THR A 2 -11.80 -0.76 -0.93
CA THR A 2 -10.56 -0.35 -1.62
C THR A 2 -9.34 -0.70 -0.80
N LEU A 3 -8.42 -1.48 -1.38
CA LEU A 3 -7.12 -1.77 -0.81
C LEU A 3 -6.10 -0.74 -1.33
N ILE A 4 -5.55 0.06 -0.42
CA ILE A 4 -4.53 1.08 -0.71
C ILE A 4 -3.19 0.58 -0.17
N CYS A 5 -2.22 0.41 -1.06
CA CYS A 5 -0.84 0.03 -0.73
C CYS A 5 0.09 1.23 -0.88
N PHE A 6 0.46 1.83 0.24
CA PHE A 6 1.52 2.83 0.31
C PHE A 6 2.88 2.16 0.23
N TYR A 7 3.70 2.56 -0.75
CA TYR A 7 5.06 2.06 -0.91
C TYR A 7 6.08 3.19 -0.85
N ARG A 8 7.33 2.85 -0.55
CA ARG A 8 8.38 3.85 -0.31
C ARG A 8 8.77 4.67 -1.55
N GLY A 9 8.67 4.06 -2.72
CA GLY A 9 9.08 4.64 -4.00
C GLY A 9 9.93 3.68 -4.84
N LEU A 10 10.32 4.14 -6.03
CA LEU A 10 11.11 3.43 -7.05
C LEU A 10 12.43 2.87 -6.53
N HIS A 11 13.04 3.58 -5.57
CA HIS A 11 14.33 3.24 -4.95
C HIS A 11 14.29 1.92 -4.15
N CYS A 12 13.10 1.42 -3.81
CA CYS A 12 12.90 0.30 -2.89
C CYS A 12 12.67 -1.03 -3.65
N PRO A 13 13.66 -1.96 -3.70
CA PRO A 13 13.49 -3.25 -4.39
C PRO A 13 12.45 -4.16 -3.73
N ILE A 14 12.33 -4.11 -2.39
CA ILE A 14 11.32 -4.87 -1.63
C ILE A 14 9.91 -4.41 -2.02
N CYS A 15 9.74 -3.10 -2.24
CA CYS A 15 8.49 -2.53 -2.69
C CYS A 15 8.12 -3.04 -4.07
N ALA A 16 9.08 -3.11 -5.00
CA ALA A 16 8.83 -3.67 -6.34
C ALA A 16 8.37 -5.13 -6.27
N ASN A 17 9.01 -5.97 -5.45
CA ASN A 17 8.58 -7.37 -5.26
C ASN A 17 7.18 -7.46 -4.65
N TYR A 18 6.90 -6.64 -3.64
CA TYR A 18 5.60 -6.60 -2.99
C TYR A 18 4.48 -6.15 -3.94
N LEU A 19 4.74 -5.14 -4.77
CA LEU A 19 3.79 -4.64 -5.76
C LEU A 19 3.60 -5.60 -6.94
N LYS A 20 4.61 -6.40 -7.33
CA LYS A 20 4.44 -7.48 -8.31
C LYS A 20 3.43 -8.51 -7.83
N GLU A 21 3.46 -8.85 -6.55
CA GLU A 21 2.48 -9.78 -5.97
C GLU A 21 1.09 -9.14 -5.93
N LEU A 22 0.98 -7.86 -5.56
CA LEU A 22 -0.29 -7.14 -5.60
C LEU A 22 -0.85 -7.04 -7.02
N GLU A 23 -0.02 -6.77 -8.03
CA GLU A 23 -0.41 -6.80 -9.44
C GLU A 23 -0.98 -8.17 -9.81
N ARG A 24 -0.24 -9.24 -9.52
CA ARG A 24 -0.67 -10.62 -9.81
C ARG A 24 -2.02 -10.97 -9.18
N LEU A 25 -2.29 -10.49 -7.97
CA LEU A 25 -3.51 -10.76 -7.22
C LEU A 25 -4.61 -9.72 -7.42
N THR A 26 -4.36 -8.61 -8.13
CA THR A 26 -5.38 -7.57 -8.35
C THR A 26 -6.67 -8.11 -8.97
N PRO A 27 -6.64 -9.02 -9.96
CA PRO A 27 -7.86 -9.66 -10.46
C PRO A 27 -8.65 -10.43 -9.38
N GLU A 28 -7.97 -11.11 -8.46
CA GLU A 28 -8.63 -11.86 -7.37
C GLU A 28 -9.32 -10.93 -6.36
N PHE A 29 -8.73 -9.77 -6.08
CA PHE A 29 -9.39 -8.71 -5.31
C PHE A 29 -10.61 -8.18 -6.04
N ALA A 30 -10.51 -7.97 -7.36
CA ALA A 30 -11.59 -7.42 -8.18
C ALA A 30 -12.83 -8.34 -8.22
N ILE A 31 -12.63 -9.67 -8.32
CA ILE A 31 -13.73 -10.67 -8.23
C ILE A 31 -14.53 -10.51 -6.94
N ARG A 32 -13.88 -10.08 -5.85
CA ARG A 32 -14.48 -9.87 -4.52
C ARG A 32 -14.98 -8.45 -4.29
N GLY A 33 -15.04 -7.62 -5.35
CA GLY A 33 -15.48 -6.22 -5.25
C GLY A 33 -14.48 -5.33 -4.48
N VAL A 34 -13.20 -5.72 -4.44
CA VAL A 34 -12.12 -4.92 -3.85
C VAL A 34 -11.26 -4.31 -4.95
N THR A 35 -11.23 -2.99 -5.01
CA THR A 35 -10.34 -2.27 -5.93
C THR A 35 -8.96 -2.10 -5.29
N THR A 36 -7.88 -2.31 -6.05
CA THR A 36 -6.52 -2.09 -5.57
C THR A 36 -5.93 -0.78 -6.12
N VAL A 37 -5.12 -0.12 -5.29
CA VAL A 37 -4.31 1.05 -5.66
C VAL A 37 -2.97 0.95 -4.94
N ALA A 38 -1.87 1.20 -5.65
CA ALA A 38 -0.57 1.45 -5.05
C ALA A 38 -0.22 2.93 -5.20
N ILE A 39 0.33 3.57 -4.18
CA ILE A 39 0.71 4.99 -4.24
C ILE A 39 1.96 5.27 -3.42
N SER A 40 2.77 6.23 -3.85
CA SER A 40 3.91 6.73 -3.09
C SER A 40 4.04 8.25 -3.24
N SER A 41 4.97 8.84 -2.48
CA SER A 41 5.35 10.25 -2.63
C SER A 41 6.24 10.53 -3.84
N ASP A 42 6.62 9.51 -4.62
CA ASP A 42 7.33 9.73 -5.88
C ASP A 42 6.47 10.56 -6.85
N GLY A 43 7.13 11.42 -7.62
CA GLY A 43 6.50 12.09 -8.77
C GLY A 43 6.15 11.11 -9.89
N GLU A 44 5.37 11.61 -10.87
CA GLU A 44 4.80 10.80 -11.95
C GLU A 44 5.84 9.96 -12.70
N GLU A 45 6.99 10.52 -13.05
CA GLU A 45 8.04 9.82 -13.80
C GLU A 45 8.51 8.55 -13.08
N ARG A 46 8.81 8.66 -11.79
CA ARG A 46 9.29 7.54 -10.96
C ARG A 46 8.19 6.52 -10.71
N ALA A 47 6.94 6.96 -10.57
CA ALA A 47 5.80 6.06 -10.46
C ALA A 47 5.55 5.27 -11.75
N ARG A 48 5.68 5.90 -12.93
CA ARG A 48 5.63 5.21 -14.23
C ARG A 48 6.75 4.18 -14.35
N GLN A 49 7.98 4.54 -13.99
CA GLN A 49 9.09 3.58 -13.95
C GLN A 49 8.81 2.41 -12.99
N MET A 50 8.15 2.66 -11.85
CA MET A 50 7.75 1.58 -10.95
C MET A 50 6.69 0.68 -11.61
N ALA A 51 5.66 1.27 -12.22
CA ALA A 51 4.62 0.54 -12.94
C ALA A 51 5.21 -0.35 -14.04
N ASP A 52 6.14 0.18 -14.84
CA ASP A 52 6.86 -0.59 -15.87
C ASP A 52 7.69 -1.72 -15.26
N LYS A 53 8.43 -1.42 -14.18
CA LYS A 53 9.28 -2.39 -13.48
C LYS A 53 8.51 -3.57 -12.89
N ILE A 54 7.28 -3.33 -12.45
CA ILE A 54 6.39 -4.39 -11.95
C ILE A 54 5.48 -4.96 -13.04
N GLN A 55 5.54 -4.42 -14.26
CA GLN A 55 4.70 -4.78 -15.40
C GLN A 55 3.21 -4.64 -15.06
N ALA A 56 2.84 -3.55 -14.41
CA ALA A 56 1.48 -3.30 -13.97
C ALA A 56 0.51 -3.28 -15.15
N LYS A 57 -0.50 -4.14 -15.12
CA LYS A 57 -1.59 -4.19 -16.11
C LYS A 57 -2.93 -3.92 -15.45
N ASN A 58 -3.12 -4.41 -14.22
CA ASN A 58 -4.37 -4.33 -13.49
C ASN A 58 -4.27 -3.37 -12.29
N LEU A 59 -3.12 -3.36 -11.62
CA LEU A 59 -2.86 -2.51 -10.46
C LEU A 59 -2.68 -1.06 -10.91
N ARG A 60 -3.52 -0.19 -10.38
CA ARG A 60 -3.39 1.26 -10.56
C ARG A 60 -2.25 1.77 -9.68
N VAL A 61 -1.27 2.43 -10.28
CA VAL A 61 -0.15 3.07 -9.58
C VAL A 61 -0.37 4.58 -9.59
N GLY A 62 -0.76 5.13 -8.45
CA GLY A 62 -0.82 6.56 -8.19
C GLY A 62 0.56 7.15 -7.85
N TYR A 63 0.65 8.46 -7.91
CA TYR A 63 1.87 9.23 -7.64
C TYR A 63 1.55 10.50 -6.84
N GLY A 64 2.59 11.18 -6.36
CA GLY A 64 2.47 12.51 -5.79
C GLY A 64 1.76 12.57 -4.45
N LEU A 65 1.78 11.50 -3.65
CA LEU A 65 1.27 11.56 -2.28
C LEU A 65 2.04 12.60 -1.47
N GLY A 66 1.36 13.66 -1.04
CA GLY A 66 1.93 14.68 -0.16
C GLY A 66 2.41 14.07 1.16
N LEU A 67 3.60 14.46 1.63
CA LEU A 67 4.15 13.92 2.89
C LEU A 67 3.32 14.32 4.11
N SER A 68 2.63 15.47 4.06
CA SER A 68 1.64 15.87 5.07
C SER A 68 0.46 14.91 5.10
N ASP A 69 -0.05 14.51 3.93
CA ASP A 69 -1.12 13.52 3.84
C ASP A 69 -0.64 12.15 4.29
N ALA A 70 0.57 11.74 3.92
CA ALA A 70 1.17 10.50 4.42
C ALA A 70 1.19 10.46 5.96
N ARG A 71 1.51 11.58 6.63
CA ARG A 71 1.40 11.68 8.10
C ARG A 71 -0.04 11.60 8.59
N ASN A 72 -1.00 12.19 7.90
CA ASN A 72 -2.42 12.09 8.24
C ASN A 72 -2.94 10.64 8.12
N TRP A 73 -2.37 9.86 7.19
CA TRP A 73 -2.56 8.40 7.09
C TRP A 73 -1.83 7.62 8.19
N GLY A 74 -1.08 8.27 9.06
CA GLY A 74 -0.28 7.64 10.12
C GLY A 74 1.03 7.02 9.63
N LEU A 75 1.42 7.24 8.37
CA LEU A 75 2.68 6.70 7.82
C LEU A 75 3.89 7.44 8.40
N TYR A 76 4.97 6.69 8.61
CA TYR A 76 6.25 7.27 9.00
C TYR A 76 6.93 7.94 7.80
N ILE A 77 7.75 8.96 8.05
CA ILE A 77 8.55 9.65 7.03
C ILE A 77 10.02 9.39 7.32
N SER A 78 10.75 8.95 6.30
CA SER A 78 12.19 8.71 6.38
C SER A 78 12.96 9.72 5.52
N THR A 79 14.19 10.00 5.95
CA THR A 79 15.16 10.78 5.18
C THR A 79 16.02 9.86 4.31
N SER A 80 16.43 10.35 3.14
CA SER A 80 17.38 9.66 2.25
C SER A 80 18.63 9.19 2.97
N ARG A 81 19.08 7.97 2.67
CA ARG A 81 20.42 7.46 2.99
C ARG A 81 21.34 7.40 1.77
N GLY A 82 20.94 8.09 0.70
CA GLY A 82 21.64 8.16 -0.57
C GLY A 82 21.26 7.05 -1.54
N LYS A 83 22.24 6.50 -2.24
CA LYS A 83 22.08 5.46 -3.26
C LYS A 83 21.75 4.10 -2.65
N THR A 84 20.70 3.45 -3.15
CA THR A 84 20.32 2.10 -2.69
C THR A 84 21.13 0.98 -3.36
N SER A 85 20.93 -0.27 -2.92
CA SER A 85 21.58 -1.46 -3.50
C SER A 85 21.27 -1.71 -4.97
N ILE A 86 20.22 -1.08 -5.51
CA ILE A 86 19.86 -1.15 -6.93
C ILE A 86 20.32 0.09 -7.72
N GLY A 87 21.15 0.93 -7.10
CA GLY A 87 21.76 2.08 -7.75
C GLY A 87 20.83 3.28 -7.99
N ILE A 88 19.67 3.32 -7.33
CA ILE A 88 18.70 4.42 -7.43
C ILE A 88 18.83 5.28 -6.17
N GLU A 89 18.90 6.59 -6.35
CA GLU A 89 18.93 7.55 -5.24
C GLU A 89 17.57 7.60 -4.53
N GLU A 90 17.59 7.54 -3.20
CA GLU A 90 16.41 7.81 -2.38
C GLU A 90 16.05 9.31 -2.44
N PRO A 91 14.77 9.69 -2.59
CA PRO A 91 14.34 11.07 -2.43
C PRO A 91 14.72 11.61 -1.05
N THR A 92 14.95 12.91 -0.92
CA THR A 92 15.31 13.56 0.35
C THR A 92 14.39 13.16 1.50
N LEU A 93 13.09 13.08 1.22
CA LEU A 93 12.05 12.58 2.12
C LEU A 93 11.11 11.65 1.36
N PHE A 94 10.67 10.59 2.02
CA PHE A 94 9.67 9.66 1.49
C PHE A 94 8.86 9.02 2.63
N SER A 95 7.65 8.53 2.33
CA SER A 95 6.84 7.79 3.28
C SER A 95 7.29 6.33 3.40
N GLU A 96 7.32 5.80 4.61
CA GLU A 96 7.40 4.36 4.89
C GLU A 96 6.09 3.65 4.53
N PRO A 97 6.10 2.33 4.35
CA PRO A 97 4.96 1.63 3.77
C PRO A 97 3.78 1.48 4.73
N GLY A 98 2.61 1.32 4.14
CA GLY A 98 1.38 0.99 4.84
C GLY A 98 0.37 0.33 3.90
N VAL A 99 -0.51 -0.50 4.44
CA VAL A 99 -1.60 -1.12 3.68
C VAL A 99 -2.89 -0.87 4.42
N PHE A 100 -3.90 -0.37 3.70
CA PHE A 100 -5.20 -0.03 4.25
C PHE A 100 -6.29 -0.68 3.41
N LEU A 101 -7.27 -1.30 4.07
CA LEU A 101 -8.52 -1.70 3.43
C LEU A 101 -9.61 -0.76 3.91
N ILE A 102 -10.22 -0.03 2.97
CA ILE A 102 -11.21 1.00 3.22
C ILE A 102 -12.58 0.52 2.75
N ARG A 103 -13.60 0.67 3.60
CA ARG A 103 -15.00 0.37 3.26
C ARG A 103 -15.58 1.45 2.33
N PRO A 104 -16.69 1.16 1.62
CA PRO A 104 -17.38 2.15 0.78
C PRO A 104 -17.83 3.42 1.52
N ASP A 105 -18.10 3.32 2.83
CA ASP A 105 -18.45 4.45 3.71
C ASP A 105 -17.22 5.25 4.19
N GLN A 106 -16.03 4.98 3.62
CA GLN A 106 -14.75 5.60 3.93
C GLN A 106 -14.19 5.29 5.33
N THR A 107 -14.75 4.30 6.03
CA THR A 107 -14.17 3.81 7.29
C THR A 107 -13.00 2.85 7.04
N ILE A 108 -12.03 2.84 7.97
CA ILE A 108 -10.92 1.89 7.92
C ILE A 108 -11.40 0.52 8.41
N TYR A 109 -11.27 -0.50 7.57
CA TYR A 109 -11.57 -1.88 7.93
C TYR A 109 -10.36 -2.59 8.54
N TYR A 110 -9.21 -2.38 7.91
CA TYR A 110 -7.94 -2.99 8.28
C TYR A 110 -6.82 -2.01 7.92
N LEU A 111 -5.78 -1.98 8.76
CA LEU A 111 -4.55 -1.26 8.46
C LEU A 111 -3.34 -2.02 8.98
N SER A 112 -2.22 -1.85 8.29
CA SER A 112 -0.89 -2.25 8.75
C SER A 112 0.08 -1.16 8.34
N VAL A 113 0.65 -0.46 9.31
CA VAL A 113 1.63 0.63 9.11
C VAL A 113 2.97 0.20 9.65
N GLN A 114 4.04 0.49 8.92
CA GLN A 114 5.39 0.09 9.31
C GLN A 114 6.35 1.26 9.17
N SER A 115 7.34 1.33 10.06
CA SER A 115 8.45 2.29 9.98
C SER A 115 9.67 1.72 9.23
N MET A 116 9.57 0.49 8.70
CA MET A 116 10.62 -0.18 7.95
C MET A 116 10.03 -0.96 6.78
N PRO A 117 10.82 -1.33 5.74
CA PRO A 117 10.27 -1.91 4.53
C PRO A 117 9.88 -3.39 4.62
N PHE A 118 10.12 -4.08 5.74
CA PHE A 118 10.09 -5.55 5.86
C PHE A 118 8.82 -6.07 6.56
N VAL A 119 8.57 -7.38 6.45
CA VAL A 119 7.50 -8.11 7.19
C VAL A 119 6.11 -7.53 6.91
N ARG A 120 5.80 -7.28 5.63
CA ARG A 120 4.50 -6.73 5.20
C ARG A 120 3.41 -7.80 5.22
N PRO A 121 2.12 -7.42 5.35
CA PRO A 121 1.00 -8.34 5.23
C PRO A 121 1.02 -9.10 3.90
N ASN A 122 0.67 -10.39 3.93
CA ASN A 122 0.61 -11.20 2.72
C ASN A 122 -0.71 -10.96 1.98
N PHE A 123 -0.65 -10.57 0.70
CA PHE A 123 -1.85 -10.31 -0.10
C PHE A 123 -2.65 -11.57 -0.41
N SER A 124 -2.02 -12.74 -0.54
CA SER A 124 -2.73 -14.00 -0.77
C SER A 124 -3.54 -14.44 0.44
N GLU A 125 -3.00 -14.26 1.65
CA GLU A 125 -3.74 -14.47 2.90
C GLU A 125 -4.88 -13.45 3.04
N MET A 126 -4.66 -12.21 2.62
CA MET A 126 -5.72 -11.20 2.60
C MET A 126 -6.87 -11.56 1.65
N VAL A 127 -6.56 -12.06 0.44
CA VAL A 127 -7.59 -12.56 -0.50
C VAL A 127 -8.42 -13.68 0.14
N GLN A 128 -7.77 -14.64 0.81
CA GLN A 128 -8.46 -15.72 1.52
C GLN A 128 -9.34 -15.18 2.66
N ALA A 129 -8.84 -14.20 3.42
CA ALA A 129 -9.60 -13.59 4.51
C ALA A 129 -10.84 -12.84 3.99
N LEU A 130 -10.76 -12.21 2.81
CA LEU A 130 -11.90 -11.51 2.21
C LEU A 130 -13.10 -12.43 1.94
N ASP A 131 -12.87 -13.69 1.57
CA ASP A 131 -13.96 -14.66 1.37
C ASP A 131 -14.76 -14.87 2.66
N PHE A 132 -14.06 -14.99 3.80
CA PHE A 132 -14.71 -15.09 5.10
C PHE A 132 -15.40 -13.78 5.50
N VAL A 133 -14.72 -12.64 5.35
CA VAL A 133 -15.24 -11.32 5.72
C VAL A 133 -16.53 -10.99 4.98
N ILE A 134 -16.54 -11.18 3.66
CA ILE A 134 -17.69 -10.86 2.81
C ILE A 134 -18.84 -11.82 3.09
N LYS A 135 -18.55 -13.12 3.18
CA LYS A 135 -19.59 -14.14 3.43
C LYS A 135 -20.32 -13.93 4.76
N ASN A 136 -19.60 -13.49 5.79
CA ASN A 136 -20.14 -13.41 7.15
C ASN A 136 -20.48 -11.98 7.60
N ASP A 137 -20.40 -11.00 6.70
CA ASP A 137 -20.53 -9.57 7.04
C ASP A 137 -19.72 -9.20 8.30
N TYR A 138 -18.47 -9.65 8.34
CA TYR A 138 -17.65 -9.55 9.55
C TYR A 138 -17.35 -8.07 9.87
N SER A 139 -17.72 -7.63 11.06
CA SER A 139 -17.53 -6.25 11.50
C SER A 139 -16.04 -5.89 11.62
N ALA A 140 -15.73 -4.60 11.51
CA ALA A 140 -14.36 -4.16 11.81
C ALA A 140 -14.11 -4.30 13.31
N ARG A 141 -12.85 -4.21 13.70
CA ARG A 141 -12.41 -4.28 15.10
C ARG A 141 -11.59 -3.04 15.42
N GLY A 142 -11.50 -2.70 16.71
CA GLY A 142 -10.83 -1.47 17.16
C GLY A 142 -11.72 -0.23 17.15
N GLU A 143 -13.04 -0.41 17.24
CA GLU A 143 -14.03 0.68 17.16
C GLU A 143 -14.34 1.36 18.51
N TYR A 144 -13.64 0.99 19.60
CA TYR A 144 -13.87 1.59 20.92
C TYR A 144 -13.33 3.02 20.98
N THR A 145 -14.24 3.98 21.19
CA THR A 145 -13.94 5.42 21.30
C THR A 145 -14.23 5.99 22.69
N GLY A 146 -14.56 5.14 23.66
CA GLY A 146 -14.80 5.53 25.04
C GLY A 146 -13.52 5.83 25.82
N ALA A 147 -13.67 6.23 27.09
CA ALA A 147 -12.54 6.52 27.97
C ALA A 147 -11.71 5.25 28.27
N ILE A 148 -10.39 5.42 28.41
CA ILE A 148 -9.39 4.42 28.82
C ILE A 148 -8.69 4.91 30.08
#